data_AF-A0A435WRQ8-F1
#
_entry.id   AF-A0A435WRQ8-F1
#
_cell.length_a   1.000
_cell.length_b   1.000
_cell.length_c   1.000
_cell.angle_alpha   90.00
_cell.angle_beta   90.00
_cell.angle_gamma   90.00
#
_symmetry.space_group_name_H-M   'P 1'
#
loop_
_entity.id
_entity.type
_entity.pdbx_description
1 polymer ?
#
loop_
_entity_poly.entity_id
_entity_poly.type
_entity_poly.pdbx_seq_one_letter_code
_entity_poly.pdbx_strand_id
1 'polypeptide(L)'
;LNGAQTTLATLGVLAGLEHTSDAIADPLLAAFIRRMLVEETLPTLTPVPGMDPSAYVEQSLGRLRNTAIRHRNHQIATDGSQKIVQRLLNPIRDRLRQGESIALLSIPVAGWMAYLIQASEKFGKRWPVSDPYA
;
A
#
# COMPACT_ATOMS: atom_id res chain seq x y z
N LEU A 1 -2.59 0.34 9.06
CA LEU A 1 -2.04 -0.98 8.66
C LEU A 1 -2.38 -1.39 7.23
N ASN A 2 -3.66 -1.60 6.87
CA ASN A 2 -4.04 -2.20 5.58
C ASN A 2 -3.59 -1.42 4.35
N GLY A 3 -3.69 -0.08 4.37
CA GLY A 3 -3.16 0.78 3.29
C GLY A 3 -1.66 0.58 3.07
N ALA A 4 -0.88 0.54 4.16
CA ALA A 4 0.55 0.29 4.10
C ALA A 4 0.91 -1.08 3.54
N GLN A 5 0.19 -2.12 3.97
CA GLN A 5 0.42 -3.47 3.47
C GLN A 5 0.13 -3.57 1.97
N THR A 6 -0.97 -2.97 1.49
CA THR A 6 -1.27 -2.92 0.04
C THR A 6 -0.20 -2.17 -0.73
N THR A 7 0.21 -0.99 -0.26
CA THR A 7 1.26 -0.19 -0.90
C THR A 7 2.58 -0.96 -0.99
N LEU A 8 3.06 -1.53 0.12
CA LEU A 8 4.32 -2.27 0.15
C LEU A 8 4.26 -3.56 -0.66
N ALA A 9 3.13 -4.27 -0.67
CA ALA A 9 2.98 -5.45 -1.49
C ALA A 9 3.09 -5.11 -2.98
N THR A 10 2.33 -4.11 -3.44
CA THR A 10 2.33 -3.74 -4.85
C THR A 10 3.69 -3.19 -5.30
N LEU A 11 4.27 -2.25 -4.55
CA LEU A 11 5.59 -1.69 -4.89
C LEU A 11 6.71 -2.72 -4.72
N GLY A 12 6.60 -3.62 -3.73
CA GLY A 12 7.53 -4.71 -3.51
C GLY A 12 7.56 -5.69 -4.67
N VAL A 13 6.40 -6.10 -5.21
CA VAL A 13 6.36 -6.93 -6.43
C VAL A 13 7.09 -6.25 -7.59
N LEU A 14 6.81 -4.96 -7.80
CA LEU A 14 7.44 -4.20 -8.89
C LEU A 14 8.96 -4.03 -8.71
N ALA A 15 9.42 -3.99 -7.46
CA ALA A 15 10.84 -3.91 -7.10
C ALA A 15 11.54 -5.29 -7.06
N GLY A 16 10.83 -6.39 -7.31
CA GLY A 16 11.38 -7.75 -7.23
C GLY A 16 11.60 -8.26 -5.80
N LEU A 17 10.94 -7.66 -4.80
CA LEU A 17 10.99 -8.06 -3.40
C LEU A 17 9.89 -9.09 -3.13
N GLU A 18 10.27 -10.26 -2.63
CA GLU A 18 9.35 -11.39 -2.50
C GLU A 18 8.34 -11.21 -1.35
N HIS A 19 8.82 -10.78 -0.18
CA HIS A 19 8.00 -10.66 1.02
C HIS A 19 7.78 -9.20 1.44
N THR A 20 6.69 -8.96 2.18
CA THR A 20 6.42 -7.61 2.71
C THR A 20 7.47 -7.18 3.73
N SER A 21 8.07 -8.13 4.45
CA SER A 21 9.22 -7.89 5.33
C SER A 21 10.43 -7.35 4.56
N ASP A 22 10.64 -7.81 3.32
CA ASP A 22 11.72 -7.37 2.46
C ASP A 22 11.43 -5.94 1.97
N ALA A 23 10.18 -5.67 1.58
CA ALA A 23 9.72 -4.34 1.16
C ALA A 23 9.83 -3.28 2.26
N ILE A 24 9.49 -3.59 3.52
CA ILE A 24 9.63 -2.63 4.62
C ILE A 24 11.08 -2.50 5.12
N ALA A 25 11.96 -3.45 4.78
CA ALA A 25 13.38 -3.37 5.07
C ALA A 25 14.13 -2.47 4.06
N ASP A 26 13.59 -2.30 2.85
CA ASP A 26 14.11 -1.35 1.86
C ASP A 26 13.98 0.10 2.40
N PRO A 27 15.08 0.87 2.49
CA PRO A 27 15.05 2.22 3.06
C PRO A 27 14.17 3.20 2.29
N LEU A 28 14.08 3.08 0.97
CA LEU A 28 13.28 3.98 0.13
C LEU A 28 11.79 3.71 0.35
N LEU A 29 11.39 2.44 0.33
CA LEU A 29 10.01 2.04 0.58
C LEU A 29 9.58 2.33 2.03
N ALA A 30 10.47 2.12 3.01
CA ALA A 30 10.22 2.43 4.41
C ALA A 30 10.02 3.95 4.63
N ALA A 31 10.87 4.78 4.05
CA ALA A 31 10.72 6.23 4.11
C ALA A 31 9.45 6.70 3.41
N PHE A 32 9.19 6.19 2.20
CA PHE A 32 8.01 6.51 1.42
C PHE A 32 6.72 6.15 2.17
N ILE A 33 6.60 4.93 2.69
CA ILE A 33 5.35 4.51 3.33
C ILE A 33 5.08 5.28 4.61
N ARG A 34 6.13 5.59 5.39
CA ARG A 34 6.00 6.41 6.60
C ARG A 34 5.48 7.81 6.26
N ARG A 35 6.06 8.45 5.24
CA ARG A 35 5.61 9.76 4.75
C ARG A 35 4.18 9.72 4.25
N MET A 36 3.83 8.76 3.40
CA MET A 36 2.47 8.60 2.89
C MET A 36 1.45 8.43 4.03
N LEU A 37 1.79 7.64 5.05
CA LEU A 37 0.92 7.45 6.19
C LEU A 37 0.75 8.74 6.99
N VAL A 38 1.84 9.41 7.36
CA VAL A 38 1.79 10.60 8.23
C VAL A 38 1.21 11.81 7.51
N GLU A 39 1.65 12.07 6.28
CA GLU A 39 1.31 13.30 5.54
C GLU A 39 -0.07 13.21 4.87
N GLU A 40 -0.48 12.04 4.38
CA GLU A 40 -1.68 11.93 3.55
C GLU A 40 -2.72 10.92 4.04
N THR A 41 -2.36 9.89 4.82
CA THR A 41 -3.36 8.92 5.29
C THR A 41 -3.94 9.29 6.64
N LEU A 42 -3.09 9.60 7.62
CA LEU A 42 -3.47 9.87 9.00
C LEU A 42 -4.46 11.04 9.13
N PRO A 43 -4.29 12.16 8.39
CA PRO A 43 -5.22 13.29 8.47
C PRO A 43 -6.64 12.97 7.97
N THR A 44 -6.82 11.90 7.19
CA THR A 44 -8.14 11.51 6.67
C THR A 44 -8.88 10.56 7.61
N LEU A 45 -8.28 10.17 8.73
CA LEU A 45 -8.88 9.23 9.68
C LEU A 45 -9.60 9.97 10.80
N THR A 46 -10.77 9.47 11.17
CA THR A 46 -11.46 9.93 12.38
C THR A 46 -10.58 9.63 13.60
N PRO A 47 -10.28 10.65 14.44
CA PRO A 47 -9.53 10.43 15.67
C PRO A 47 -10.22 9.41 16.57
N VAL A 48 -9.43 8.50 17.14
CA VAL A 48 -9.91 7.50 18.11
C VAL A 48 -9.51 7.98 19.52
N PRO A 49 -10.47 8.22 20.43
CA PRO A 49 -10.16 8.66 21.79
C PRO A 49 -9.19 7.71 22.50
N GLY A 50 -8.15 8.27 23.13
CA GLY A 50 -7.13 7.50 23.85
C GLY A 50 -6.08 6.81 22.98
N MET A 51 -6.12 7.00 21.66
CA MET A 51 -5.11 6.49 20.72
C MET A 51 -4.17 7.60 20.29
N ASP A 52 -2.86 7.38 20.41
CA ASP A 52 -1.85 8.22 19.73
C ASP A 52 -1.71 7.75 18.27
N PRO A 53 -2.10 8.58 17.29
CA PRO A 53 -2.02 8.23 15.87
C PRO A 53 -0.58 7.97 15.39
N SER A 54 0.40 8.70 15.92
CA SER A 54 1.81 8.56 15.53
C SER A 54 2.39 7.25 16.06
N ALA A 55 2.14 6.93 17.34
CA ALA A 55 2.51 5.65 17.91
C ALA A 55 1.85 4.47 17.16
N TYR A 56 0.61 4.63 16.72
CA TYR A 56 -0.09 3.60 15.96
C TYR A 56 0.51 3.38 14.56
N VAL A 57 1.00 4.43 13.89
CA VAL A 57 1.75 4.32 12.63
C VAL A 57 3.02 3.51 12.85
N GLU A 58 3.83 3.87 13.85
CA GLU A 58 5.09 3.16 14.13
C GLU A 58 4.84 1.70 14.54
N GLN A 59 3.81 1.44 15.35
CA GLN A 59 3.40 0.07 15.68
C GLN A 59 2.98 -0.72 14.43
N SER A 60 2.22 -0.09 13.52
CA SER A 60 1.78 -0.72 12.27
C SER A 60 2.98 -1.08 11.39
N LEU A 61 3.94 -0.17 11.22
CA LEU A 61 5.15 -0.41 10.44
C LEU A 61 6.04 -1.48 11.11
N GLY A 62 6.13 -1.46 12.44
CA GLY A 62 6.86 -2.48 13.20
C GLY A 62 6.33 -3.89 12.98
N ARG A 63 5.01 -4.08 12.88
CA ARG A 63 4.41 -5.39 12.58
C ARG A 63 4.80 -5.93 11.21
N LEU A 64 4.96 -5.05 10.22
CA LEU A 64 5.31 -5.44 8.86
C LEU A 64 6.79 -5.89 8.75
N ARG A 65 7.63 -5.52 9.71
CA ARG A 65 9.04 -5.95 9.80
C ARG A 65 9.21 -7.38 10.33
N ASN A 66 8.14 -8.04 10.76
CA ASN A 66 8.23 -9.39 11.32
C ASN A 66 8.60 -10.42 10.23
N THR A 67 9.87 -10.83 10.18
CA THR A 67 10.41 -11.78 9.21
C THR A 67 9.96 -13.24 9.44
N ALA A 68 9.40 -13.56 10.61
CA ALA A 68 8.79 -14.87 10.85
C ALA A 68 7.48 -15.04 10.04
N ILE A 69 6.83 -13.94 9.68
CA ILE A 69 5.61 -13.92 8.88
C ILE A 69 5.98 -13.63 7.42
N ARG A 70 6.18 -14.70 6.65
CA ARG A 70 6.58 -14.64 5.25
C ARG A 70 5.40 -14.39 4.30
N HIS A 71 4.74 -13.25 4.46
CA HIS A 71 3.69 -12.86 3.52
C HIS A 71 4.30 -12.47 2.18
N ARG A 72 3.99 -13.24 1.12
CA ARG A 72 4.42 -12.92 -0.23
C ARG A 72 3.67 -11.71 -0.76
N ASN A 73 4.42 -10.74 -1.30
CA ASN A 73 3.89 -9.50 -1.84
C ASN A 73 2.88 -9.77 -2.95
N HIS A 74 3.17 -10.72 -3.83
CA HIS A 74 2.25 -11.11 -4.91
C HIS A 74 0.89 -11.60 -4.38
N GLN A 75 0.88 -12.45 -3.34
CA GLN A 75 -0.37 -12.95 -2.75
C GLN A 75 -1.17 -11.85 -2.06
N ILE A 76 -0.52 -10.82 -1.52
CA ILE A 76 -1.22 -9.67 -0.95
C ILE A 76 -1.77 -8.76 -2.06
N ALA A 77 -1.06 -8.63 -3.19
CA ALA A 77 -1.42 -7.77 -4.30
C ALA A 77 -2.59 -8.29 -5.15
N THR A 78 -2.96 -9.57 -5.05
CA THR A 78 -4.21 -10.10 -5.64
C THR A 78 -5.45 -9.43 -5.04
N ASP A 79 -6.61 -9.55 -5.68
CA ASP A 79 -7.87 -8.94 -5.26
C ASP A 79 -7.74 -7.43 -4.97
N GLY A 80 -6.89 -6.76 -5.77
CA GLY A 80 -6.52 -5.37 -5.57
C GLY A 80 -7.72 -4.44 -5.73
N SER A 81 -8.63 -4.72 -6.67
CA SER A 81 -9.86 -3.96 -6.86
C SER A 81 -10.75 -3.89 -5.61
N GLN A 82 -10.81 -4.96 -4.81
CA GLN A 82 -11.56 -4.99 -3.54
C GLN A 82 -10.87 -4.21 -2.43
N LYS A 83 -9.54 -4.09 -2.51
CA LYS A 83 -8.70 -3.47 -1.49
C LYS A 83 -8.56 -1.97 -1.71
N ILE A 84 -8.41 -1.54 -2.97
CA ILE A 84 -7.96 -0.20 -3.32
C ILE A 84 -8.94 0.91 -2.94
N VAL A 85 -10.24 0.64 -3.02
CA VAL A 85 -11.28 1.64 -2.72
C VAL A 85 -11.14 2.15 -1.29
N GLN A 86 -11.21 1.25 -0.31
CA GLN A 86 -11.15 1.62 1.10
C GLN A 86 -9.74 2.00 1.57
N ARG A 87 -8.69 1.43 0.95
CA ARG A 87 -7.30 1.58 1.42
C ARG A 87 -6.58 2.79 0.83
N LEU A 88 -6.94 3.23 -0.38
CA LEU A 88 -6.27 4.30 -1.11
C LEU A 88 -7.25 5.33 -1.68
N LEU A 89 -8.33 4.92 -2.37
CA LEU A 89 -9.21 5.87 -3.07
C LEU A 89 -10.10 6.70 -2.13
N ASN A 90 -10.55 6.13 -1.01
CA ASN A 90 -11.30 6.88 0.00
C ASN A 90 -10.44 8.00 0.63
N PRO A 91 -9.22 7.73 1.15
CA PRO A 91 -8.31 8.80 1.58
C PRO A 91 -8.05 9.86 0.50
N ILE A 92 -7.81 9.44 -0.75
CA ILE A 92 -7.64 10.36 -1.89
C ILE A 92 -8.88 11.27 -2.05
N ARG A 93 -10.08 10.68 -2.03
CA ARG A 93 -11.34 11.42 -2.16
C ARG A 93 -11.51 12.46 -1.05
N ASP A 94 -11.20 12.09 0.19
CA ASP A 94 -11.36 12.97 1.35
C ASP A 94 -10.38 14.15 1.30
N ARG A 95 -9.15 13.93 0.81
CA ARG A 95 -8.17 15.00 0.57
C ARG A 95 -8.56 15.93 -0.56
N LEU A 96 -9.00 15.37 -1.69
CA LEU A 96 -9.45 16.16 -2.84
C LEU A 96 -10.64 17.07 -2.48
N ARG A 97 -11.56 16.61 -1.63
CA ARG A 97 -12.67 17.43 -1.11
C ARG A 97 -12.20 18.64 -0.29
N GLN A 98 -11.01 18.55 0.30
CA GLN A 98 -10.40 19.58 1.12
C GLN A 98 -9.37 20.42 0.34
N GLY A 99 -9.17 20.13 -0.96
CA GLY A 99 -8.15 20.80 -1.78
C GLY A 99 -6.71 20.42 -1.41
N GLU A 100 -6.51 19.29 -0.74
CA GLU A 100 -5.20 18.82 -0.28
C GLU A 100 -4.46 17.96 -1.31
N SER A 101 -3.13 17.93 -1.22
CA SER A 101 -2.27 17.08 -2.07
C SER A 101 -2.58 15.59 -1.90
N ILE A 102 -2.55 14.84 -2.99
CA ILE A 102 -2.64 13.36 -3.03
C ILE A 102 -1.38 12.72 -3.62
N ALA A 103 -0.29 13.47 -3.69
CA ALA A 103 0.93 13.08 -4.38
C ALA A 103 1.44 11.71 -3.92
N LEU A 104 1.49 11.45 -2.62
CA LEU A 104 2.02 10.19 -2.08
C LEU A 104 1.01 9.05 -2.24
N LEU A 105 -0.28 9.28 -1.99
CA LEU A 105 -1.35 8.30 -2.17
C LEU A 105 -1.58 7.92 -3.64
N SER A 106 -1.21 8.77 -4.59
CA SER A 106 -1.32 8.46 -6.02
C SER A 106 -0.31 7.42 -6.49
N ILE A 107 0.88 7.34 -5.87
CA ILE A 107 1.94 6.40 -6.22
C ILE A 107 1.50 4.94 -6.07
N PRO A 108 0.92 4.47 -4.95
CA PRO A 108 0.46 3.08 -4.86
C PRO A 108 -0.72 2.76 -5.77
N VAL A 109 -1.53 3.75 -6.17
CA VAL A 109 -2.56 3.57 -7.21
C VAL A 109 -1.89 3.30 -8.56
N ALA A 110 -0.91 4.12 -8.93
CA ALA A 110 -0.12 3.91 -10.15
C ALA A 110 0.64 2.57 -10.10
N GLY A 111 1.19 2.21 -8.94
CA GLY A 111 1.82 0.91 -8.71
C GLY A 111 0.85 -0.25 -8.94
N TRP A 112 -0.40 -0.13 -8.47
CA TRP A 112 -1.41 -1.17 -8.67
C TRP A 112 -1.77 -1.33 -10.14
N MET A 113 -1.93 -0.22 -10.86
CA MET A 113 -2.14 -0.23 -12.31
C MET A 113 -0.95 -0.88 -13.04
N ALA A 114 0.29 -0.51 -12.69
CA ALA A 114 1.49 -1.09 -13.28
C ALA A 114 1.62 -2.60 -13.01
N TYR A 115 1.24 -3.03 -11.80
CA TYR A 115 1.17 -4.45 -11.44
C TYR A 115 0.17 -5.21 -12.30
N LEU A 116 -1.05 -4.68 -12.49
CA LEU A 116 -2.07 -5.30 -13.34
C LEU A 116 -1.66 -5.36 -14.81
N ILE A 117 -1.06 -4.27 -15.33
CA ILE A 117 -0.55 -4.23 -16.71
C ILE A 117 0.46 -5.35 -16.92
N GLN A 118 1.46 -5.49 -16.03
CA GLN A 118 2.49 -6.52 -16.12
C GLN A 118 1.98 -7.95 -15.89
N ALA A 119 0.86 -8.09 -15.18
CA ALA A 119 0.18 -9.37 -15.02
C ALA A 119 -0.64 -9.79 -16.24
N SER A 120 -1.06 -8.82 -17.07
CA SER A 120 -1.95 -9.10 -18.20
C SER A 120 -1.24 -9.91 -19.29
N GLU A 121 -2.01 -10.72 -20.01
CA GLU A 121 -1.50 -11.53 -21.12
C GLU A 121 -0.92 -10.66 -22.24
N LYS A 122 -1.54 -9.49 -22.47
CA LYS A 122 -1.14 -8.54 -23.51
C LYS A 122 0.26 -7.95 -23.31
N PHE A 123 0.73 -7.84 -22.07
CA PHE A 123 2.01 -7.19 -21.74
C PHE A 123 3.02 -8.15 -21.11
N GLY A 124 2.88 -9.45 -21.38
CA GLY A 124 3.92 -10.45 -21.09
C GLY A 124 3.74 -11.25 -19.81
N LYS A 125 2.54 -11.26 -19.20
CA LYS A 125 2.09 -12.12 -18.08
C LYS A 125 3.22 -12.55 -17.14
N ARG A 126 3.73 -11.62 -16.33
CA ARG A 126 4.83 -11.92 -15.40
C ARG A 126 4.42 -12.81 -14.23
N TRP A 127 3.15 -12.81 -13.85
CA TRP A 127 2.59 -13.60 -12.76
C TRP A 127 1.07 -13.77 -12.92
N PRO A 128 0.46 -14.82 -12.35
CA PRO A 128 -0.99 -15.01 -12.38
C PRO A 128 -1.68 -13.99 -11.45
N VAL A 129 -2.61 -13.19 -11.97
CA VAL A 129 -3.47 -12.34 -11.12
C VAL A 129 -4.85 -12.95 -10.99
N SER A 130 -5.33 -13.04 -9.76
CA SER A 130 -6.75 -13.15 -9.43
C SER A 130 -7.19 -11.77 -8.95
N ASP A 131 -8.02 -11.09 -9.73
CA ASP A 131 -8.64 -9.84 -9.33
C ASP A 131 -10.07 -9.84 -9.89
N PRO A 132 -11.10 -9.77 -9.04
CA PRO A 132 -12.48 -10.01 -9.46
C PRO A 132 -13.06 -8.94 -10.39
N TYR A 133 -12.40 -7.78 -10.52
CA TYR A 133 -12.91 -6.65 -11.30
C TYR A 133 -11.83 -5.96 -12.15
N ALA A 134 -10.68 -6.61 -12.39
CA ALA A 134 -9.59 -6.08 -13.23
C ALA A 134 -9.64 -6.59 -14.66
#